data_AF-A0A932UY53-F1
#
_entry.id   AF-A0A932UY53-F1
#
_cell.length_a   1.000
_cell.length_b   1.000
_cell.length_c   1.000
_cell.angle_alpha   90.00
_cell.angle_beta   90.00
_cell.angle_gamma   90.00
#
_symmetry.space_group_name_H-M   'P 1'
#
loop_
_entity.id
_entity.type
_entity.pdbx_description
1 polymer ?
#
loop_
_entity_poly.entity_id
_entity_poly.type
_entity_poly.pdbx_seq_one_letter_code
_entity_poly.pdbx_strand_id
1 'polypeptide(L)'
;MSTELPYKRKQYLVDRGYQLQFVTRVFMVVLAVAVVSSLFSTGLIWFNMYRPELDSQVPLIASMVAVASTLLIELLLSIPIVFYLGIRQSHRVVGPVNRIKRMLEAISNGDFSQRITLRQGDALEDLAKTINQMAESLQQRYPKS
;
A
#
# COMPACT_ATOMS: atom_id res chain seq x y z
N MET A 1 -48.89 4.71 -0.26
CA MET A 1 -47.95 3.59 -0.15
C MET A 1 -46.69 3.98 -0.91
N SER A 2 -45.79 4.72 -0.25
CA SER A 2 -44.57 5.27 -0.84
C SER A 2 -43.43 4.25 -0.72
N THR A 3 -42.94 3.78 -1.86
CA THR A 3 -41.75 2.92 -1.97
C THR A 3 -40.51 3.74 -1.65
N GLU A 4 -39.97 3.60 -0.43
CA GLU A 4 -38.64 4.12 -0.13
C GLU A 4 -37.59 3.25 -0.83
N LEU A 5 -36.86 3.84 -1.77
CA LEU A 5 -35.70 3.19 -2.38
C LEU A 5 -34.61 3.05 -1.31
N PRO A 6 -34.00 1.85 -1.13
CA PRO A 6 -32.97 1.66 -0.12
C PRO A 6 -31.74 2.52 -0.46
N TYR A 7 -31.42 3.47 0.42
CA TYR A 7 -30.25 4.34 0.30
C TYR A 7 -28.96 3.50 0.35
N LYS A 8 -28.38 3.24 -0.82
CA LYS A 8 -27.14 2.45 -0.96
C LYS A 8 -25.94 3.38 -0.82
N ARG A 9 -25.44 3.56 0.41
CA ARG A 9 -24.26 4.38 0.70
C ARG A 9 -23.00 3.73 0.09
N LYS A 10 -22.63 4.11 -1.14
CA LYS A 10 -21.37 3.69 -1.79
C LYS A 10 -20.19 4.42 -1.16
N GLN A 11 -19.74 3.95 -0.01
CA GLN A 11 -18.52 4.44 0.61
C GLN A 11 -17.35 3.54 0.18
N TYR A 12 -16.79 3.79 -1.01
CA TYR A 12 -15.70 3.00 -1.59
C TYR A 12 -14.36 3.10 -0.82
N LEU A 13 -14.28 4.01 0.16
CA LEU A 13 -13.08 4.29 0.93
C LEU A 13 -13.44 4.23 2.41
N VAL A 14 -13.13 3.10 3.02
CA VAL A 14 -13.31 2.83 4.46
C VAL A 14 -12.32 3.65 5.30
N ASP A 15 -11.17 4.01 4.71
CA ASP A 15 -10.23 5.02 5.21
C ASP A 15 -9.46 5.69 4.04
N ARG A 16 -9.91 6.88 3.63
CA ARG A 16 -9.35 7.63 2.47
C ARG A 16 -7.86 7.93 2.57
N GLY A 17 -7.35 8.09 3.80
CA GLY A 17 -5.96 8.49 4.03
C GLY A 17 -4.94 7.39 3.69
N TYR A 18 -5.19 6.15 4.09
CA TYR A 18 -4.19 5.08 3.99
C TYR A 18 -4.01 4.55 2.58
N GLN A 19 -5.13 4.26 1.91
CA GLN A 19 -5.11 3.76 0.54
C GLN A 19 -4.48 4.80 -0.40
N LEU A 20 -4.81 6.08 -0.22
CA LEU A 20 -4.24 7.15 -1.04
C LEU A 20 -2.74 7.31 -0.81
N GLN A 21 -2.26 7.33 0.45
CA GLN A 21 -0.83 7.41 0.75
C GLN A 21 -0.03 6.26 0.15
N PHE A 22 -0.55 5.02 0.20
CA PHE A 22 0.11 3.87 -0.40
C PHE A 22 0.19 3.99 -1.92
N VAL A 23 -0.96 4.26 -2.57
CA VAL A 23 -1.04 4.39 -4.04
C VAL A 23 -0.14 5.53 -4.51
N THR A 24 -0.15 6.68 -3.84
CA THR A 24 0.72 7.81 -4.20
C THR A 24 2.20 7.46 -4.06
N ARG A 25 2.63 6.75 -2.99
CA ARG A 25 4.03 6.35 -2.85
C ARG A 25 4.46 5.36 -3.93
N VAL A 26 3.63 4.35 -4.23
CA VAL A 26 3.91 3.39 -5.31
C VAL A 26 3.98 4.12 -6.65
N PHE A 27 3.03 5.02 -6.91
CA PHE A 27 3.01 5.84 -8.12
C PHE A 27 4.28 6.69 -8.26
N MET A 28 4.72 7.36 -7.19
CA MET A 28 5.96 8.14 -7.20
C MET A 28 7.19 7.28 -7.48
N VAL A 29 7.25 6.05 -6.96
CA VAL A 29 8.35 5.12 -7.25
C VAL A 29 8.32 4.69 -8.71
N VAL A 30 7.17 4.29 -9.24
CA VAL A 30 7.02 3.90 -10.65
C VAL A 30 7.37 5.05 -11.59
N LEU A 31 6.91 6.27 -11.27
CA LEU A 31 7.24 7.47 -12.03
C LEU A 31 8.74 7.76 -11.99
N ALA A 32 9.37 7.68 -10.81
CA ALA A 32 10.81 7.88 -10.66
C ALA A 32 11.62 6.87 -11.46
N VAL A 33 11.25 5.58 -11.40
CA VAL A 33 11.89 4.52 -12.20
C VAL A 33 11.75 4.86 -13.68
N ALA A 34 10.54 5.16 -14.17
CA ALA A 34 10.31 5.48 -15.59
C ALA A 34 11.11 6.70 -16.08
N VAL A 35 11.22 7.76 -15.26
CA VAL A 35 12.03 8.94 -15.59
C VAL A 35 13.52 8.60 -15.65
N VAL A 36 14.02 7.85 -14.66
CA VAL A 36 15.43 7.40 -14.64
C VAL A 36 15.73 6.54 -15.86
N SER A 37 14.87 5.56 -16.16
CA SER A 37 14.96 4.71 -17.35
C SER A 37 15.03 5.52 -18.64
N SER A 38 14.16 6.53 -18.77
CA SER A 38 14.08 7.36 -19.98
C SER A 38 15.33 8.22 -20.16
N LEU A 39 15.81 8.88 -19.11
CA LEU A 39 17.00 9.71 -19.16
C LEU A 39 18.26 8.87 -19.43
N PHE A 40 18.38 7.72 -18.76
CA PHE A 40 19.52 6.82 -18.92
C PHE A 40 19.57 6.20 -20.32
N SER A 41 18.44 5.70 -20.82
CA SER A 41 18.32 5.14 -22.17
C SER A 41 18.65 6.18 -23.24
N THR A 42 18.14 7.41 -23.08
CA THR A 42 18.44 8.52 -24.01
C THR A 42 19.93 8.87 -24.00
N GLY A 43 20.55 8.92 -22.82
CA GLY A 43 22.00 9.14 -22.67
C GLY A 43 22.84 8.04 -23.32
N LEU A 44 22.44 6.76 -23.19
CA LEU A 44 23.10 5.63 -23.84
C LEU A 44 22.99 5.69 -25.36
N ILE A 45 21.80 5.99 -25.90
CA ILE A 45 21.62 6.12 -27.36
C ILE A 45 22.51 7.25 -27.89
N TRP A 46 22.49 8.41 -27.22
CA TRP A 46 23.33 9.54 -27.61
C TRP A 46 24.82 9.21 -27.58
N PHE A 47 25.30 8.55 -26.52
CA PHE A 47 26.69 8.10 -26.40
C PHE A 47 27.10 7.10 -27.48
N ASN A 48 26.24 6.14 -27.80
CA ASN A 48 26.51 5.15 -28.85
C ASN A 48 26.47 5.79 -30.26
N MET A 49 25.57 6.75 -30.50
CA MET A 49 25.42 7.41 -31.80
C MET A 49 26.57 8.37 -32.12
N TYR A 50 27.24 8.92 -31.10
CA TYR A 50 28.39 9.82 -31.28
C TYR A 50 29.73 9.09 -31.53
N ARG A 51 29.70 7.75 -31.71
CA ARG A 51 30.86 6.96 -32.15
C ARG A 51 30.75 6.66 -33.65
N PRO A 52 31.36 7.46 -34.53
CA PRO A 52 31.15 7.40 -35.98
C PRO A 52 31.89 6.25 -36.69
N GLU A 53 32.42 5.27 -35.95
CA GLU A 53 33.37 4.27 -36.47
C GLU A 53 32.74 3.14 -37.28
N LEU A 54 31.41 3.09 -37.44
CA LEU A 54 30.71 1.96 -38.06
C LEU A 54 29.64 2.44 -39.04
N ASP A 55 29.97 2.42 -40.33
CA ASP A 55 29.07 2.68 -41.46
C ASP A 55 28.11 1.47 -41.68
N SER A 56 27.37 1.09 -40.63
CA SER A 56 26.58 -0.16 -40.59
C SER A 56 25.41 -0.09 -39.60
N GLN A 57 24.46 -1.03 -39.69
CA GLN A 57 23.31 -1.15 -38.77
C GLN A 57 23.69 -1.59 -37.34
N VAL A 58 24.97 -1.92 -37.10
CA VAL A 58 25.48 -2.48 -35.83
C VAL A 58 25.27 -1.55 -34.63
N PRO A 59 25.48 -0.22 -34.70
CA PRO A 59 25.24 0.70 -33.59
C PRO A 59 23.77 0.76 -33.16
N LEU A 60 22.83 0.61 -34.10
CA LEU A 60 21.40 0.58 -33.79
C LEU A 60 21.05 -0.69 -33.01
N ILE A 61 21.45 -1.87 -33.50
CA ILE A 61 21.19 -3.15 -32.81
C ILE A 61 21.82 -3.15 -31.42
N ALA A 62 23.06 -2.69 -31.29
CA ALA A 62 23.75 -2.59 -30.00
C ALA A 62 23.01 -1.65 -29.03
N SER A 63 22.52 -0.50 -29.52
CA SER A 63 21.74 0.43 -28.69
C SER A 63 20.41 -0.18 -28.23
N MET A 64 19.71 -0.94 -29.08
CA MET A 64 18.47 -1.63 -28.71
C MET A 64 18.71 -2.70 -27.64
N VAL A 65 19.80 -3.47 -27.77
CA VAL A 65 20.18 -4.48 -26.76
C VAL A 65 20.59 -3.84 -25.44
N ALA A 66 21.34 -2.72 -25.48
CA ALA A 66 21.71 -1.96 -24.28
C ALA A 66 20.48 -1.37 -23.58
N VAL A 67 19.52 -0.81 -24.31
CA VAL A 67 18.26 -0.31 -23.74
C VAL A 67 17.43 -1.47 -23.16
N ALA A 68 17.27 -2.59 -23.88
CA ALA A 68 16.50 -3.72 -23.38
C ALA A 68 17.10 -4.32 -22.10
N SER A 69 18.43 -4.50 -22.06
CA SER A 69 19.13 -5.05 -20.88
C SER A 69 19.06 -4.11 -19.68
N THR A 70 19.16 -2.79 -19.88
CA THR A 70 19.06 -1.81 -18.79
C THR A 70 17.65 -1.71 -18.23
N LEU A 71 16.61 -1.71 -19.07
CA LEU A 71 15.21 -1.80 -18.63
C LEU A 71 14.95 -3.07 -17.82
N LEU A 72 15.53 -4.21 -18.22
CA LEU A 72 15.41 -5.46 -17.47
C LEU A 72 16.06 -5.34 -16.08
N ILE A 73 17.25 -4.77 -15.99
CA ILE A 73 17.95 -4.56 -14.71
C ILE A 73 17.15 -3.62 -13.81
N GLU A 74 16.66 -2.50 -14.32
CA GLU A 74 15.85 -1.53 -13.57
C GLU A 74 14.53 -2.14 -13.07
N LEU A 75 13.88 -2.95 -13.90
CA LEU A 75 12.70 -3.71 -13.51
C LEU A 75 13.02 -4.63 -12.33
N LEU A 76 14.09 -5.43 -12.42
CA LEU A 76 14.51 -6.34 -11.36
C LEU A 76 14.86 -5.58 -10.06
N LEU A 77 15.50 -4.41 -10.18
CA LEU A 77 15.83 -3.55 -9.03
C LEU A 77 14.60 -2.89 -8.39
N SER A 78 13.52 -2.68 -9.15
CA SER A 78 12.28 -2.10 -8.62
C SER A 78 11.50 -3.09 -7.74
N ILE A 79 11.64 -4.40 -7.97
CA ILE A 79 10.88 -5.45 -7.27
C ILE A 79 11.09 -5.38 -5.74
N PRO A 80 12.34 -5.36 -5.21
CA PRO A 80 12.57 -5.23 -3.77
C PRO A 80 11.92 -3.99 -3.15
N ILE A 81 11.91 -2.87 -3.87
CA ILE A 81 11.35 -1.59 -3.38
C ILE A 81 9.82 -1.72 -3.24
N VAL A 82 9.15 -2.20 -4.28
CA VAL A 82 7.70 -2.42 -4.26
C VAL A 82 7.31 -3.46 -3.22
N PHE A 83 8.08 -4.55 -3.13
CA PHE A 83 7.86 -5.61 -2.15
C PHE A 83 8.00 -5.10 -0.72
N TYR A 84 9.05 -4.34 -0.41
CA TYR A 84 9.26 -3.70 0.88
C TYR A 84 8.10 -2.76 1.25
N LEU A 85 7.67 -1.91 0.31
CA LEU A 85 6.53 -1.01 0.52
C LEU A 85 5.23 -1.80 0.81
N GLY A 86 5.03 -2.91 0.10
CA GLY A 86 3.90 -3.82 0.32
C GLY A 86 3.91 -4.46 1.71
N ILE A 87 5.04 -5.04 2.13
CA ILE A 87 5.19 -5.62 3.48
C ILE A 87 4.93 -4.57 4.56
N ARG A 88 5.55 -3.40 4.44
CA ARG A 88 5.38 -2.31 5.42
C ARG A 88 3.91 -1.89 5.54
N GLN A 89 3.19 -1.83 4.42
CA GLN A 89 1.76 -1.52 4.42
C GLN A 89 0.93 -2.65 5.05
N SER A 90 1.28 -3.91 4.77
CA SER A 90 0.60 -5.09 5.34
C SER A 90 0.66 -5.12 6.86
N HIS A 91 1.80 -4.78 7.47
CA HIS A 91 1.94 -4.74 8.93
C HIS A 91 0.98 -3.78 9.64
N ARG A 92 0.56 -2.70 8.99
CA ARG A 92 -0.42 -1.73 9.52
C ARG A 92 -1.84 -2.28 9.56
N VAL A 93 -2.08 -3.44 8.95
CA VAL A 93 -3.35 -4.17 8.99
C VAL A 93 -3.21 -5.42 9.85
N VAL A 94 -2.23 -6.28 9.56
CA VAL A 94 -2.04 -7.57 10.24
C VAL A 94 -1.76 -7.40 11.74
N GLY A 95 -0.97 -6.39 12.13
CA GLY A 95 -0.67 -6.13 13.55
C GLY A 95 -1.94 -5.84 14.37
N PRO A 96 -2.75 -4.86 13.96
CA PRO A 96 -4.04 -4.56 14.58
C PRO A 96 -5.04 -5.71 14.64
N VAL A 97 -5.12 -6.56 13.60
CA VAL A 97 -6.08 -7.68 13.54
C VAL A 97 -5.92 -8.61 14.75
N ASN A 98 -4.69 -8.96 15.11
CA ASN A 98 -4.45 -9.84 16.26
C ASN A 98 -4.85 -9.20 17.60
N ARG A 99 -4.70 -7.88 17.73
CA ARG A 99 -5.14 -7.14 18.94
C ARG A 99 -6.66 -7.10 19.04
N ILE A 100 -7.33 -6.87 17.91
CA ILE A 100 -8.79 -6.89 17.82
C ILE A 100 -9.32 -8.28 18.17
N LYS A 101 -8.73 -9.35 17.61
CA LYS A 101 -9.14 -10.72 17.90
C LYS A 101 -9.09 -11.02 19.41
N ARG A 102 -8.00 -10.68 20.08
CA ARG A 102 -7.86 -10.89 21.54
C ARG A 102 -8.88 -10.10 22.35
N MET A 103 -9.19 -8.87 21.93
CA MET A 103 -10.23 -8.06 22.57
C MET A 103 -11.62 -8.69 22.43
N LEU A 104 -11.95 -9.18 21.23
CA LEU A 104 -13.23 -9.86 20.98
C LEU A 104 -13.35 -11.16 21.76
N GLU A 105 -12.26 -11.94 21.89
CA GLU A 105 -12.20 -13.14 22.74
C GLU A 105 -12.40 -12.80 24.22
N ALA A 106 -11.81 -11.70 24.71
CA ALA A 106 -12.03 -11.25 26.09
C ALA A 106 -13.49 -10.87 26.34
N ILE A 107 -14.10 -10.12 25.41
CA ILE A 107 -15.52 -9.75 25.46
C ILE A 107 -16.41 -11.01 25.41
N SER A 108 -16.11 -11.99 24.56
CA SER A 108 -16.90 -13.23 24.49
C SER A 108 -16.84 -14.04 25.78
N ASN A 109 -15.76 -13.91 26.54
CA ASN A 109 -15.58 -14.53 27.85
C ASN A 109 -16.15 -13.69 29.01
N GLY A 110 -16.84 -12.58 28.71
CA GLY A 110 -17.46 -11.71 29.71
C GLY A 110 -16.51 -10.70 30.36
N ASP A 111 -15.28 -10.54 29.86
CA ASP A 111 -14.38 -9.47 30.29
C ASP A 111 -14.57 -8.21 29.43
N PHE A 112 -15.51 -7.36 29.86
CA PHE A 112 -15.78 -6.07 29.23
C PHE A 112 -14.86 -4.94 29.72
N SER A 113 -13.91 -5.21 30.62
CA SER A 113 -13.00 -4.18 31.17
C SER A 113 -11.82 -3.87 30.25
N GLN A 114 -11.49 -4.79 29.34
CA GLN A 114 -10.40 -4.64 28.38
C GLN A 114 -10.65 -3.45 27.45
N ARG A 115 -9.56 -2.83 26.98
CA ARG A 115 -9.58 -1.76 25.96
C ARG A 115 -8.43 -1.98 24.99
N ILE A 116 -8.67 -1.67 23.72
CA ILE A 116 -7.70 -1.78 22.63
C ILE A 116 -7.27 -0.38 22.20
N THR A 117 -5.96 -0.14 22.18
CA THR A 117 -5.35 1.03 21.54
C THR A 117 -4.45 0.58 20.40
N LEU A 118 -4.65 1.18 19.22
CA LEU A 118 -3.84 0.96 18.03
C LEU A 118 -2.88 2.12 17.84
N ARG A 119 -1.82 1.90 17.04
CA ARG A 119 -0.86 2.97 16.77
C ARG A 119 -1.50 3.99 15.84
N GLN A 120 -1.12 5.26 16.02
CA GLN A 120 -1.55 6.31 15.10
C GLN A 120 -1.12 5.92 13.68
N GLY A 121 -2.08 5.89 12.77
CA GLY A 121 -1.80 5.45 11.42
C GLY A 121 -2.11 3.97 11.14
N ASP A 122 -2.56 3.18 12.10
CA ASP A 122 -3.01 1.81 11.80
C ASP A 122 -4.37 1.84 11.08
N ALA A 123 -4.59 0.90 10.16
CA ALA A 123 -5.76 0.91 9.28
C ALA A 123 -7.09 0.57 9.99
N LEU A 124 -7.04 0.11 11.24
CA LEU A 124 -8.21 -0.35 12.00
C LEU A 124 -8.49 0.52 13.23
N GLU A 125 -7.97 1.75 13.28
CA GLU A 125 -8.10 2.66 14.43
C GLU A 125 -9.56 2.95 14.78
N ASP A 126 -10.38 3.27 13.79
CA ASP A 126 -11.80 3.58 14.02
C ASP A 126 -12.61 2.34 14.40
N LEU A 127 -12.22 1.17 13.91
CA LEU A 127 -12.78 -0.11 14.36
C LEU A 127 -12.42 -0.37 15.83
N ALA A 128 -11.19 -0.11 16.25
CA ALA A 128 -10.78 -0.24 17.65
C ALA A 128 -11.57 0.71 18.57
N LYS A 129 -11.80 1.97 18.15
CA LYS A 129 -12.66 2.92 18.89
C LYS A 129 -14.08 2.39 19.04
N THR A 130 -14.66 1.87 17.95
CA THR A 130 -16.01 1.30 17.95
C THR A 130 -16.12 0.09 18.89
N ILE A 131 -15.12 -0.80 18.88
CA ILE A 131 -15.08 -1.96 19.79
C ILE A 131 -14.95 -1.53 21.25
N ASN A 132 -14.16 -0.50 21.55
CA ASN A 132 -14.04 0.02 22.92
C ASN A 132 -15.36 0.60 23.42
N GLN A 133 -16.09 1.36 22.59
CA GLN A 133 -17.41 1.89 22.93
C GLN A 133 -18.44 0.78 23.18
N MET A 134 -18.39 -0.29 22.38
CA MET A 134 -19.21 -1.48 22.60
C MET A 134 -18.89 -2.14 23.93
N ALA A 135 -17.60 -2.35 24.25
CA ALA A 135 -17.18 -2.94 25.52
C ALA A 135 -17.62 -2.08 26.73
N GLU A 136 -17.50 -0.75 26.62
CA GLU A 136 -17.99 0.17 27.64
C GLU A 136 -19.50 0.07 27.86
N SER A 137 -20.28 0.00 26.77
CA SER A 137 -21.74 -0.15 26.85
C SER A 137 -22.13 -1.49 27.50
N LEU A 138 -21.42 -2.57 27.18
CA LEU A 138 -21.64 -3.89 27.80
C LEU A 138 -21.26 -3.88 29.28
N GLN A 139 -20.15 -3.24 29.65
CA GLN A 139 -19.71 -3.11 31.04
C GLN A 139 -20.71 -2.34 31.91
N GLN A 140 -21.33 -1.29 31.35
CA GLN A 140 -22.38 -0.54 32.05
C GLN A 140 -23.66 -1.36 32.24
N ARG A 141 -23.98 -2.25 31.29
CA ARG A 141 -25.20 -3.09 31.32
C ARG A 141 -25.05 -4.34 32.18
N TYR A 142 -23.83 -4.86 32.28
CA TYR A 142 -23.47 -6.03 33.09
C TYR A 142 -22.33 -5.66 34.07
N PRO A 143 -22.58 -4.75 35.03
CA PRO A 143 -21.58 -4.41 36.02
C PRO A 143 -21.27 -5.67 36.85
N LYS A 144 -19.99 -6.05 36.91
CA LYS A 144 -19.56 -7.14 37.80
C LYS A 144 -19.96 -6.76 39.23
N SER A 145 -20.81 -7.59 39.84
CA SER A 145 -21.19 -7.53 41.27
C SER A 145 -19.99 -7.75 42.16
#